data_AF-A0AAV2VNV9-F1
#
_entry.id   AF-A0AAV2VNV9-F1
#
_cell.length_a   1.000
_cell.length_b   1.000
_cell.length_c   1.000
_cell.angle_alpha   90.00
_cell.angle_beta   90.00
_cell.angle_gamma   90.00
#
_symmetry.space_group_name_H-M   'P 1'
#
loop_
_entity.id
_entity.type
_entity.pdbx_description
1 polymer ?
#
loop_
_entity_poly.entity_id
_entity_poly.type
_entity_poly.pdbx_seq_one_letter_code
_entity_poly.pdbx_strand_id
1 'polypeptide(L)' 'MASFRAELKNMIARTRRDWLGLLVYGYHIKSEQNWRMFGYQSEEEYKEDLRKSLEKNPMY' A
#
# COMPACT_ATOMS: atom_id res chain seq x y z
N MET A 1 -7.60 -9.14 -23.59
CA MET A 1 -6.45 -9.64 -22.80
C MET A 1 -5.77 -8.45 -22.15
N ALA A 2 -5.46 -8.53 -20.85
CA ALA A 2 -4.63 -7.51 -20.21
C ALA A 2 -3.21 -7.60 -20.79
N SER A 3 -2.54 -6.46 -20.97
CA SER A 3 -1.13 -6.49 -21.37
C SER A 3 -0.26 -6.92 -20.19
N PHE A 4 0.87 -7.56 -20.45
CA PHE A 4 1.85 -7.92 -19.42
C PHE A 4 2.26 -6.70 -18.56
N ARG A 5 2.33 -5.50 -19.17
CA ARG A 5 2.56 -4.24 -18.45
C ARG A 5 1.47 -3.94 -17.42
N ALA A 6 0.21 -4.18 -17.75
CA ALA A 6 -0.90 -3.97 -16.82
C ALA A 6 -0.85 -4.98 -15.66
N GLU A 7 -0.49 -6.22 -15.94
CA GLU A 7 -0.31 -7.26 -14.92
C GLU A 7 0.81 -6.91 -13.94
N LEU A 8 1.97 -6.45 -14.45
CA LEU A 8 3.07 -5.97 -13.60
C LEU A 8 2.64 -4.82 -12.69
N LYS A 9 1.92 -3.82 -13.22
CA LYS A 9 1.39 -2.72 -12.41
C LYS A 9 0.48 -3.22 -11.30
N ASN A 10 -0.39 -4.18 -11.60
CA ASN A 10 -1.29 -4.77 -10.63
C ASN A 10 -0.54 -5.56 -9.55
N MET A 11 0.51 -6.31 -9.91
CA MET A 11 1.35 -7.02 -8.95
C MET A 11 2.05 -6.04 -8.00
N ILE A 12 2.66 -4.98 -8.53
CA ILE A 12 3.31 -3.94 -7.72
C ILE A 12 2.30 -3.31 -6.74
N ALA A 13 1.12 -2.93 -7.23
CA ALA A 13 0.09 -2.31 -6.40
C ALA A 13 -0.39 -3.26 -5.27
N ARG A 14 -0.58 -4.55 -5.58
CA ARG A 14 -0.97 -5.56 -4.59
C ARG A 14 0.11 -5.77 -3.53
N THR A 15 1.37 -5.91 -3.95
CA THR A 15 2.48 -6.07 -3.01
C THR A 15 2.61 -4.84 -2.11
N ARG A 16 2.56 -3.63 -2.67
CA ARG A 16 2.59 -2.39 -1.87
C ARG A 16 1.49 -2.36 -0.81
N ARG A 17 0.25 -2.69 -1.19
CA ARG A 17 -0.89 -2.78 -0.26
C ARG A 17 -0.66 -3.80 0.84
N ASP A 18 -0.22 -5.01 0.49
CA ASP A 18 -0.09 -6.12 1.44
C ASP A 18 0.92 -5.86 2.56
N TRP A 19 1.97 -5.07 2.28
CA TRP A 19 3.01 -4.73 3.24
C TRP A 19 2.71 -3.44 4.03
N LEU A 20 1.69 -2.66 3.63
CA LEU A 20 1.52 -1.30 4.09
C LEU A 20 1.22 -1.21 5.60
N GLY A 21 0.35 -2.08 6.12
CA GLY A 21 0.04 -2.15 7.55
C GLY A 21 1.27 -2.48 8.40
N LEU A 22 2.09 -3.43 7.95
CA LEU A 22 3.34 -3.79 8.63
C LEU A 22 4.33 -2.62 8.65
N LEU A 23 4.50 -1.91 7.53
CA LEU A 23 5.39 -0.74 7.46
C LEU A 23 4.96 0.36 8.42
N VAL A 24 3.67 0.73 8.41
CA VAL A 24 3.13 1.86 9.18
C VAL A 24 3.01 1.54 10.67
N TYR A 25 2.48 0.37 11.00
CA TYR A 25 2.14 0.03 12.38
C TYR A 25 3.18 -0.90 13.02
N GLY A 26 3.62 -1.95 12.32
CA GLY A 26 4.59 -2.91 12.86
C GLY A 26 6.03 -2.35 12.94
N TYR A 27 6.46 -1.57 11.95
CA TYR A 27 7.77 -0.92 11.93
C TYR A 27 7.74 0.57 12.31
N HIS A 28 6.57 1.08 12.71
CA HIS A 28 6.38 2.46 13.16
C HIS A 28 6.89 3.53 12.18
N ILE A 29 6.88 3.26 10.88
CA ILE A 29 7.17 4.26 9.86
C ILE A 29 5.95 5.16 9.73
N LYS A 30 5.81 6.14 10.64
CA LYS A 30 4.68 7.08 10.71
C LYS A 30 5.15 8.48 10.32
N SER A 31 4.62 9.02 9.22
CA SER A 31 4.80 10.41 8.80
C SER A 31 3.63 10.83 7.92
N GLU A 32 3.24 12.11 8.01
CA GLU A 32 2.19 12.73 7.19
C GLU A 32 2.49 12.68 5.68
N GLN A 33 3.76 12.48 5.31
CA GLN A 33 4.20 12.45 3.91
C GLN A 33 4.56 11.03 3.39
N ASN A 34 4.29 9.99 4.18
CA ASN A 34 4.63 8.61 3.85
C ASN A 34 4.07 8.12 2.51
N TRP A 35 2.91 8.63 2.10
CA TRP A 35 2.27 8.21 0.87
C TRP A 35 3.16 8.49 -0.37
N ARG A 36 3.88 9.62 -0.39
CA ARG A 36 4.85 9.93 -1.47
C ARG A 36 6.04 8.99 -1.44
N MET A 37 6.56 8.69 -0.26
CA MET A 37 7.69 7.76 -0.08
C MET A 37 7.34 6.35 -0.56
N PHE A 38 6.10 5.90 -0.33
CA PHE A 38 5.61 4.60 -0.80
C PHE A 38 5.13 4.62 -2.27
N GLY A 39 5.27 5.75 -2.98
CA GLY A 39 4.96 5.86 -4.40
C GLY A 39 3.47 5.93 -4.72
N TYR A 40 2.64 6.39 -3.79
CA TYR A 40 1.23 6.68 -4.04
C TYR A 40 1.07 7.98 -4.82
N GLN A 41 0.05 8.04 -5.69
CA GLN A 41 -0.24 9.24 -6.48
C GLN A 41 -1.03 10.27 -5.67
N SER A 42 -1.78 9.83 -4.66
CA SER A 42 -2.51 10.70 -3.75
C SER A 42 -2.57 10.10 -2.34
N GLU A 43 -2.87 10.96 -1.37
CA GLU A 43 -3.02 10.54 0.03
C GLU A 43 -4.27 9.64 0.21
N GLU A 44 -5.31 9.86 -0.58
CA GLU A 44 -6.54 9.06 -0.57
C GLU A 44 -6.28 7.62 -1.05
N GLU A 45 -5.49 7.44 -2.11
CA GLU A 45 -5.09 6.11 -2.60
C GLU A 45 -4.34 5.34 -1.51
N TYR A 46 -3.44 6.03 -0.80
CA TYR A 46 -2.70 5.49 0.34
C TYR A 46 -3.61 5.09 1.50
N LYS A 47 -4.52 5.98 1.92
CA LYS A 47 -5.45 5.71 3.03
C LYS A 47 -6.35 4.51 2.75
N GLU A 48 -6.83 4.39 1.52
CA GLU A 48 -7.68 3.28 1.11
C GLU A 48 -6.91 1.95 1.05
N ASP A 49 -5.69 1.95 0.54
CA ASP A 49 -4.84 0.75 0.57
C ASP A 49 -4.41 0.38 2.00
N LEU A 50 -4.18 1.37 2.87
CA LEU A 50 -3.85 1.13 4.29
C LEU A 50 -5.01 0.48 5.01
N ARG A 51 -6.24 1.01 4.84
CA ARG A 51 -7.46 0.40 5.38
C ARG A 51 -7.58 -1.06 4.93
N LYS A 52 -7.44 -1.33 3.64
CA LYS A 52 -7.48 -2.69 3.09
C LYS A 52 -6.37 -3.60 3.64
N SER A 53 -5.17 -3.06 3.84
CA SER A 53 -4.05 -3.82 4.43
C SER A 53 -4.36 -4.26 5.86
N LEU A 54 -4.95 -3.38 6.67
CA LEU A 54 -5.30 -3.66 8.06
C LEU A 54 -6.49 -4.63 8.16
N GLU A 55 -7.48 -4.50 7.28
CA GLU A 55 -8.60 -5.46 7.19
C GLU A 55 -8.11 -6.88 6.86
N LYS A 56 -7.11 -7.00 5.99
CA LYS A 56 -6.51 -8.28 5.62
C LYS A 56 -5.65 -8.85 6.75
N ASN A 57 -4.93 -8.00 7.49
CA ASN A 57 -3.98 -8.39 8.53
C ASN A 57 -4.17 -7.52 9.79
N PRO A 58 -5.14 -7.84 10.67
CA PRO A 58 -5.47 -7.02 11.83
C PRO A 58 -4.45 -7.11 12.99
N MET A 59 -3.35 -7.83 12.79
CA MET A 59 -2.32 -8.10 13.81
C MET A 59 -1.30 -6.95 13.96
N TYR A 60 -1.40 -5.89 13.16
CA TYR A 60 -0.55 -4.69 13.23
C TYR A 60 -1.41 -3.45 13.44
#